data_AF-A0A2N6GNH3-F1
#
_entry.id   AF-A0A2N6GNH3-F1
#
_cell.length_a   1.000
_cell.length_b   1.000
_cell.length_c   1.000
_cell.angle_alpha   90.00
_cell.angle_beta   90.00
_cell.angle_gamma   90.00
#
_symmetry.space_group_name_H-M   'P 1'
#
loop_
_entity.id
_entity.type
_entity.pdbx_description
1 polymer ?
#
loop_
_entity_poly.entity_id
_entity_poly.type
_entity_poly.pdbx_seq_one_letter_code
_entity_poly.pdbx_strand_id
1 'polypeptide(L)' 'MSVAEFFDMGGYALYVWSSFGVTAVLMVIEPLLLRKRRQSVLQRISRIIRMNSEEKL' A
#
# COMPACT_ATOMS: atom_id res chain seq x y z
N MET A 1 -4.71 26.36 -16.56
CA MET A 1 -5.64 25.21 -16.65
C MET A 1 -5.75 24.61 -15.27
N SER A 2 -6.91 24.79 -14.64
CA SER A 2 -7.11 24.41 -13.24
C SER A 2 -7.68 22.98 -13.14
N VAL A 3 -7.46 22.33 -11.99
CA VAL A 3 -8.08 21.04 -11.68
C VAL A 3 -9.62 21.13 -11.77
N ALA A 4 -10.20 22.31 -11.51
CA ALA A 4 -11.64 22.53 -11.63
C ALA A 4 -12.14 22.42 -13.07
N GLU A 5 -11.39 22.87 -14.08
CA GLU A 5 -11.79 22.77 -15.51
C GLU A 5 -11.77 21.31 -16.02
N PHE A 6 -10.96 20.43 -15.41
CA PHE A 6 -10.96 18.99 -15.70
C PHE A 6 -12.19 18.26 -15.12
N PHE A 7 -12.75 18.76 -14.02
CA PHE A 7 -14.00 18.26 -13.46
C PHE A 7 -15.24 18.88 -14.14
N ASP A 8 -15.11 20.09 -14.70
CA ASP A 8 -16.21 20.86 -15.31
C ASP A 8 -16.57 20.46 -16.76
N MET A 9 -15.85 19.53 -17.40
CA MET A 9 -16.24 18.97 -18.72
C MET A 9 -17.48 18.03 -18.67
N GLY A 10 -18.42 18.26 -17.75
CA GLY A 10 -19.73 17.60 -17.76
C GLY A 10 -19.72 16.15 -17.27
N GLY A 11 -18.95 15.81 -16.24
CA GLY A 11 -19.04 14.52 -15.53
C GLY A 11 -18.33 13.32 -16.18
N TYR A 12 -17.80 13.45 -17.40
CA TYR A 12 -17.10 12.37 -18.11
C TYR A 12 -15.69 12.06 -17.59
N ALA A 13 -15.03 13.03 -16.95
CA ALA A 13 -13.69 12.83 -16.41
C ALA A 13 -13.65 11.73 -15.35
N LEU A 14 -14.66 11.65 -14.48
CA LEU A 14 -14.76 10.57 -13.49
C LEU A 14 -14.92 9.20 -14.14
N TYR A 15 -15.59 9.10 -15.30
CA TYR A 15 -15.75 7.85 -16.03
C TYR A 15 -14.43 7.36 -16.65
N VAL A 16 -13.72 8.25 -17.36
CA VAL A 16 -12.45 7.92 -18.04
C VAL A 16 -11.33 7.63 -17.03
N TRP A 17 -11.26 8.43 -15.98
CA TRP A 17 -10.20 8.32 -14.99
C TRP A 17 -10.46 7.23 -13.94
N SER A 18 -11.66 6.65 -13.86
CA SER A 18 -11.96 5.55 -12.95
C SER A 18 -11.01 4.36 -13.16
N SER A 19 -10.75 3.93 -14.40
CA SER A 19 -9.83 2.83 -14.71
C SER A 19 -8.38 3.14 -14.28
N PHE A 20 -7.92 4.37 -14.51
CA PHE A 20 -6.60 4.82 -14.07
C PHE A 20 -6.52 4.93 -12.55
N GLY A 21 -7.57 5.42 -11.91
CA GLY A 21 -7.69 5.52 -10.46
C GLY A 21 -7.71 4.15 -9.80
N VAL A 22 -8.48 3.19 -10.32
CA VAL A 22 -8.50 1.80 -9.87
C VAL A 22 -7.11 1.17 -10.03
N THR A 23 -6.46 1.40 -11.17
CA THR A 23 -5.10 0.89 -11.41
C THR A 23 -4.08 1.49 -10.43
N ALA A 24 -4.13 2.81 -10.18
CA ALA A 24 -3.27 3.47 -9.21
C ALA A 24 -3.55 2.97 -7.78
N VAL A 25 -4.81 2.76 -7.43
CA VAL A 25 -5.23 2.18 -6.15
C VAL A 25 -4.65 0.78 -5.98
N LEU A 26 -4.76 -0.10 -6.99
CA LEU A 26 -4.18 -1.44 -6.95
C LEU A 26 -2.66 -1.41 -6.80
N MET A 27 -1.97 -0.56 -7.56
CA MET A 27 -0.51 -0.35 -7.44
C MET A 27 -0.09 0.13 -6.04
N VAL A 28 -0.96 0.82 -5.31
CA VAL A 28 -0.68 1.28 -3.94
C VAL A 28 -1.06 0.22 -2.90
N ILE A 29 -2.15 -0.52 -3.11
CA ILE A 29 -2.63 -1.56 -2.20
C ILE A 29 -1.60 -2.67 -2.05
N GLU A 30 -1.07 -3.20 -3.16
CA GLU A 30 -0.09 -4.29 -3.15
C GLU A 30 1.14 -4.02 -2.26
N PRO A 31 1.89 -2.91 -2.42
CA PRO A 31 3.04 -2.60 -1.58
C PRO A 31 2.65 -2.28 -0.13
N LEU A 32 1.45 -1.76 0.15
CA LEU A 32 0.98 -1.56 1.51
C LEU A 32 0.75 -2.90 2.24
N LEU A 33 0.09 -3.85 1.59
CA LEU A 33 -0.07 -5.21 2.11
C LEU A 33 1.27 -5.92 2.27
N LEU A 34 2.17 -5.79 1.29
CA LEU A 34 3.50 -6.38 1.35
C LEU A 34 4.35 -5.78 2.48
N ARG A 35 4.27 -4.46 2.70
CA ARG A 35 4.91 -3.78 3.83
C ARG A 35 4.39 -4.29 5.18
N LYS A 36 3.06 -4.44 5.32
CA LYS A 36 2.48 -5.00 6.55
C LYS A 36 2.99 -6.43 6.82
N ARG A 37 3.03 -7.27 5.79
CA ARG A 37 3.55 -8.65 5.91
C ARG A 37 5.05 -8.69 6.22
N ARG A 38 5.83 -7.78 5.63
CA ARG A 38 7.27 -7.67 5.93
C ARG A 38 7.50 -7.32 7.40
N GLN A 39 6.72 -6.39 7.96
CA GLN A 39 6.83 -6.03 9.38
C GLN A 39 6.46 -7.20 10.30
N SER A 40 5.41 -7.97 9.99
CA SER A 40 5.04 -9.14 10.81
C SER A 40 6.11 -10.24 10.79
N VAL A 41 6.77 -10.45 9.65
CA VAL A 41 7.87 -11.42 9.52
C VAL A 41 9.09 -10.96 10.34
N LEU A 42 9.46 -9.68 10.26
CA LEU A 42 10.57 -9.13 11.03
C LEU A 42 10.33 -9.21 12.54
N GLN A 43 9.11 -8.94 13.00
CA GLN A 43 8.73 -9.09 14.41
C GLN A 43 8.80 -10.55 14.89
N ARG A 44 8.50 -11.51 14.01
CA ARG A 44 8.61 -12.93 14.33
C ARG A 44 10.06 -13.37 14.42
N ILE A 45 10.92 -12.91 13.51
CA ILE A 45 12.36 -13.20 13.52
C ILE A 45 13.03 -12.60 14.76
N SER A 46 12.74 -11.34 15.10
CA SER A 46 13.33 -10.70 16.29
C SER A 46 12.97 -11.43 17.58
N ARG A 47 11.76 -11.98 17.67
CA ARG A 47 11.35 -12.82 18.81
C ARG A 47 12.13 -14.13 18.89
N ILE A 48 12.34 -14.81 17.77
CA ILE A 48 13.12 -16.06 17.71
C ILE A 48 14.58 -15.80 18.12
N ILE A 49 15.18 -14.71 17.63
CA ILE A 49 16.55 -14.34 17.98
C ILE A 49 16.69 -14.10 19.49
N ARG A 50 15.72 -13.41 20.12
CA ARG A 50 15.72 -13.16 21.56
C ARG A 50 15.62 -14.44 22.39
N MET A 51 14.76 -15.37 22.00
CA MET A 51 14.62 -16.65 22.71
C MET A 51 15.90 -17.50 22.61
N ASN A 52 16.51 -17.55 21.43
CA ASN A 52 17.76 -18.30 21.22
C ASN A 52 18.96 -17.68 21.94
N SER A 53 18.92 -16.39 22.30
CA SER A 53 19.94 -15.78 23.16
C SER A 53 19.78 -16.12 24.64
N GLU A 54 18.56 -16.40 25.10
CA GLU A 54 18.28 -16.78 26.49
C GLU A 54 18.53 -18.28 26.74
N GLU A 55 18.35 -19.15 25.73
CA GLU A 55 18.74 -20.58 25.81
C GLU A 55 20.26 -20.82 25.82
N LYS A 56 21.07 -19.81 25.47
CA LYS A 56 22.53 -19.94 25.37
C LYS A 56 23.30 -19.50 26.63
N LEU A 57 22.58 -19.13 27.70
CA LEU A 57 23.07 -18.81 29.04
C LEU A 57 22.85 -20.00 29.97
#